data_AF-A0A060CCB3-F1
#
_entry.id   AF-A0A060CCB3-F1
#
_cell.length_a   1.000
_cell.length_b   1.000
_cell.length_c   1.000
_cell.angle_alpha   90.00
_cell.angle_beta   90.00
_cell.angle_gamma   90.00
#
_symmetry.space_group_name_H-M   'P 1'
#
loop_
_entity.id
_entity.type
_entity.pdbx_description
1 polymer ?
#
loop_
_entity_poly.entity_id
_entity_poly.type
_entity_poly.pdbx_seq_one_letter_code
_entity_poly.pdbx_strand_id
1 'polypeptide(L)'
;MAVLLPCPGPALAGGAPMPRVVARGGRHALLVDGKPFLILGAQVNNSSAWPAMLGEVWPAIDQLHANTVEVPIAWGQIEPRQGHFDFSFLDMLLHQARAHHVRLVLLWFATWKNTSPGYA
;
A
#
# COMPACT_ATOMS: atom_id res chain seq x y z
N MET A 1 -13.59 33.15 -44.95
CA MET A 1 -14.02 31.89 -44.29
C MET A 1 -12.99 31.61 -43.19
N ALA A 2 -13.28 31.97 -41.94
CA ALA A 2 -12.33 31.84 -40.84
C ALA A 2 -12.43 30.43 -40.24
N VAL A 3 -11.33 29.68 -40.26
CA VAL A 3 -11.24 28.36 -39.64
C VAL A 3 -10.82 28.57 -38.18
N LEU A 4 -11.74 28.32 -37.25
CA LEU A 4 -11.45 28.26 -35.82
C LEU A 4 -10.75 26.93 -35.53
N LEU A 5 -9.47 27.00 -35.17
CA LEU A 5 -8.73 25.87 -34.60
C LEU A 5 -9.23 25.61 -33.17
N PRO A 6 -9.73 24.40 -32.85
CA PRO A 6 -10.15 24.08 -31.50
C PRO A 6 -8.93 23.96 -30.59
N CYS A 7 -8.97 24.68 -29.47
CA CYS A 7 -7.97 24.56 -28.41
C CYS A 7 -8.05 23.14 -27.81
N PRO A 8 -6.95 22.38 -27.69
CA PRO A 8 -6.99 21.09 -27.04
C PRO A 8 -7.36 21.30 -25.57
N GLY A 9 -8.48 20.73 -25.14
CA GLY A 9 -8.88 20.69 -23.74
C GLY A 9 -7.84 19.93 -22.91
N PRO A 10 -7.79 20.16 -21.58
CA PRO A 10 -6.85 19.47 -20.72
C PRO A 10 -7.06 17.95 -20.85
N ALA A 11 -6.00 17.24 -21.23
CA ALA A 11 -6.01 15.79 -21.20
C ALA A 11 -6.22 15.36 -19.75
N LEU A 12 -7.32 14.64 -19.48
CA LEU A 12 -7.48 13.91 -18.24
C LEU A 12 -6.28 12.96 -18.14
N ALA A 13 -5.37 13.22 -17.21
CA ALA A 13 -4.31 12.28 -16.88
C ALA A 13 -5.00 10.99 -16.44
N GLY A 14 -5.03 9.99 -17.32
CA GLY A 14 -5.48 8.65 -16.96
C GLY A 14 -4.63 8.19 -15.78
N GLY A 15 -5.27 7.91 -14.65
CA GLY A 15 -4.56 7.47 -13.45
C GLY A 15 -3.62 6.31 -13.74
N ALA A 16 -2.55 6.19 -12.95
CA ALA A 16 -1.61 5.08 -13.07
C ALA A 16 -2.39 3.75 -13.11
N PRO A 17 -2.07 2.82 -14.04
CA PRO A 17 -2.81 1.58 -14.18
C PRO A 17 -2.72 0.76 -12.90
N MET A 18 -3.82 0.11 -12.52
CA MET A 18 -3.89 -0.73 -11.32
C MET A 18 -2.78 -1.80 -11.31
N PRO A 19 -2.14 -2.03 -10.14
CA PRO A 19 -1.17 -3.11 -10.00
C PRO A 19 -1.81 -4.46 -10.33
N ARG A 20 -1.08 -5.32 -11.04
CA ARG A 20 -1.58 -6.63 -11.43
C ARG A 20 -0.47 -7.64 -11.60
N VAL A 21 -0.74 -8.89 -11.23
CA VAL A 21 0.13 -10.03 -11.55
C VAL A 21 -0.20 -10.48 -12.97
N VAL A 22 0.83 -10.61 -13.81
CA VAL A 22 0.70 -11.12 -15.19
C VAL A 22 1.49 -12.41 -15.34
N ALA A 23 1.00 -13.30 -16.19
CA ALA A 23 1.68 -14.53 -16.58
C ALA A 23 1.76 -14.61 -18.11
N ARG A 24 2.95 -14.84 -18.68
CA ARG A 24 3.14 -14.99 -20.13
C ARG A 24 4.31 -15.92 -20.44
N GLY A 25 4.05 -16.96 -21.23
CA GLY A 25 5.09 -17.91 -21.65
C GLY A 25 5.82 -18.59 -20.49
N GLY A 26 5.08 -19.00 -19.46
CA GLY A 26 5.63 -19.63 -18.25
C GLY A 26 6.37 -18.70 -17.28
N ARG A 27 6.33 -17.38 -17.50
CA ARG A 27 6.96 -16.37 -16.61
C ARG A 27 5.91 -15.48 -15.95
N HIS A 28 6.24 -14.94 -14.78
CA HIS A 28 5.38 -14.06 -13.99
C HIS A 28 6.02 -12.69 -13.76
N ALA A 29 5.19 -11.66 -13.64
CA ALA A 29 5.62 -10.35 -13.16
C ALA A 29 4.50 -9.66 -12.37
N LEU A 30 4.87 -8.93 -11.32
CA LEU A 30 4.00 -7.90 -10.74
C LEU A 30 4.20 -6.63 -11.56
N LEU A 31 3.13 -6.10 -12.17
CA LEU A 31 3.15 -4.80 -12.81
C LEU A 31 2.69 -3.73 -11.83
N VAL A 32 3.51 -2.70 -11.64
CA VAL A 32 3.16 -1.47 -10.89
C VAL A 32 3.42 -0.29 -11.83
N ASP A 33 2.46 0.62 -11.93
CA ASP A 33 2.49 1.74 -12.89
C ASP A 33 2.79 1.31 -14.33
N GLY A 34 2.30 0.11 -14.70
CA GLY A 34 2.44 -0.46 -16.04
C GLY A 34 3.80 -1.10 -16.34
N LYS A 35 4.72 -1.17 -15.38
CA LYS A 35 6.07 -1.74 -15.55
C LYS A 35 6.30 -2.93 -14.62
N PRO A 36 7.11 -3.93 -15.00
CA PRO A 36 7.56 -4.96 -14.08
C PRO A 36 8.21 -4.33 -12.84
N PHE A 37 7.78 -4.78 -11.66
CA PHE A 37 8.23 -4.28 -10.37
C PHE A 37 8.69 -5.46 -9.52
N LEU A 38 9.89 -5.32 -8.96
CA LEU A 38 10.44 -6.27 -8.00
C LEU A 38 10.23 -5.71 -6.60
N ILE A 39 9.51 -6.43 -5.74
CA ILE A 39 9.41 -6.10 -4.32
C ILE A 39 10.77 -6.38 -3.68
N LEU A 40 11.43 -5.31 -3.23
CA LEU A 40 12.54 -5.36 -2.28
C LEU A 40 11.95 -4.96 -0.94
N GLY A 41 11.31 -5.94 -0.30
CA GLY A 41 10.38 -5.72 0.80
C GLY A 41 11.00 -5.87 2.18
N ALA A 42 10.40 -5.19 3.16
CA ALA A 42 10.59 -5.45 4.57
C ALA A 42 9.23 -5.49 5.28
N GLN A 43 9.06 -6.43 6.21
CA GLN A 43 7.85 -6.57 7.02
C GLN A 43 8.11 -6.03 8.41
N VAL A 44 7.18 -5.21 8.94
CA VAL A 44 7.27 -4.75 10.34
C VAL A 44 6.90 -5.89 11.30
N ASN A 45 7.36 -5.80 12.55
CA ASN A 45 6.92 -6.75 13.58
C ASN A 45 5.40 -6.72 13.78
N ASN A 46 4.84 -7.84 14.25
CA ASN A 46 3.40 -8.06 14.40
C ASN A 46 2.66 -7.01 15.26
N SER A 47 3.37 -6.31 16.15
CA SER A 47 2.81 -5.29 17.06
C SER A 47 3.25 -3.87 16.69
N SER A 48 3.79 -3.66 15.49
CA SER A 48 4.31 -2.37 15.04
C SER A 48 3.33 -1.55 14.20
N ALA A 49 2.11 -2.04 13.98
CA ALA A 49 1.06 -1.36 13.24
C ALA A 49 0.30 -0.29 14.08
N TRP A 50 1.05 0.58 14.76
CA TRP A 50 0.52 1.65 15.61
C TRP A 50 1.31 2.96 15.41
N PRO A 51 0.68 4.14 15.58
CA PRO A 51 1.38 5.43 15.42
C PRO A 51 2.67 5.56 16.21
N ALA A 52 2.68 5.07 17.45
CA ALA A 52 3.83 5.14 18.33
C ALA A 52 5.05 4.39 17.79
N MET A 53 4.87 3.40 16.93
CA MET A 53 5.95 2.56 16.41
C MET A 53 6.52 3.08 15.09
N LEU A 54 5.81 3.96 14.37
CA LEU A 54 6.25 4.41 13.04
C LEU A 54 7.55 5.21 13.07
N GLY A 55 7.85 5.89 14.18
CA GLY A 55 9.13 6.57 14.39
C GLY A 55 10.35 5.64 14.41
N GLU A 56 10.16 4.35 14.72
CA GLU A 56 11.22 3.33 14.66
C GLU A 56 11.19 2.55 13.33
N VAL A 57 10.01 2.38 12.74
CA VAL A 57 9.83 1.66 11.47
C VAL A 57 10.55 2.38 10.34
N TRP A 58 10.29 3.68 10.13
CA TRP A 58 10.81 4.36 8.94
C TRP A 58 12.33 4.45 8.87
N PRO A 59 13.06 4.77 9.96
CA PRO A 59 14.52 4.72 9.94
C PRO A 59 15.08 3.36 9.52
N ALA A 60 14.44 2.26 9.94
CA ALA A 60 14.87 0.91 9.55
C ALA A 60 14.58 0.63 8.06
N ILE A 61 13.42 1.05 7.55
CA ILE A 61 13.05 0.94 6.13
C ILE A 61 14.02 1.73 5.25
N ASP A 62 14.35 2.96 5.64
CA ASP A 62 15.27 3.83 4.92
C ASP A 62 16.69 3.22 4.87
N GLN A 63 17.17 2.65 5.98
CA GLN A 63 18.48 1.97 6.05
C GLN A 63 18.56 0.74 5.16
N LEU A 64 17.47 -0.03 5.05
CA LEU A 64 17.40 -1.19 4.17
C LEU A 64 17.26 -0.81 2.70
N HIS A 65 16.93 0.45 2.39
CA HIS A 65 16.53 0.90 1.06
C HIS A 65 15.39 0.04 0.47
N ALA A 66 14.46 -0.41 1.34
CA ALA A 66 13.31 -1.19 0.90
C ALA A 66 12.39 -0.33 0.04
N ASN A 67 11.87 -0.89 -1.05
CA ASN A 67 10.94 -0.18 -1.94
C ASN A 67 9.47 -0.47 -1.59
N THR A 68 9.23 -1.44 -0.70
CA THR A 68 7.91 -1.89 -0.30
C THR A 68 7.94 -2.26 1.18
N VAL A 69 6.90 -1.88 1.93
CA VAL A 69 6.75 -2.23 3.34
C VAL A 69 5.48 -3.05 3.54
N GLU A 70 5.60 -4.17 4.24
CA GLU A 70 4.46 -5.01 4.62
C GLU A 70 4.02 -4.66 6.05
N VAL A 71 2.74 -4.28 6.20
CA VAL A 71 2.21 -3.78 7.47
C VAL A 71 0.89 -4.50 7.83
N PRO A 72 0.77 -5.06 9.06
CA PRO A 72 -0.49 -5.58 9.57
C PRO A 72 -1.58 -4.50 9.61
N ILE A 73 -2.75 -4.84 9.07
CA ILE A 73 -4.00 -4.12 9.30
C ILE A 73 -4.92 -5.08 10.04
N ALA A 74 -5.07 -4.86 11.34
CA ALA A 74 -5.82 -5.74 12.23
C ALA A 74 -7.33 -5.45 12.16
N TRP A 75 -8.17 -6.48 12.10
CA TRP A 75 -9.61 -6.32 12.09
C TRP A 75 -10.10 -5.58 13.34
N GLY A 76 -9.70 -6.00 14.53
CA GLY A 76 -10.09 -5.32 15.79
C GLY A 76 -9.56 -3.88 15.92
N GLN A 77 -8.53 -3.50 15.15
CA GLN A 77 -8.09 -2.10 15.06
C GLN A 77 -9.00 -1.28 14.15
N ILE A 78 -9.39 -1.84 12.99
CA ILE A 78 -10.21 -1.11 12.03
C ILE A 78 -11.71 -1.11 12.36
N GLU A 79 -12.21 -2.11 13.10
CA GLU A 79 -13.61 -2.24 13.51
C GLU A 79 -13.66 -2.63 15.00
N PRO A 80 -13.22 -1.74 15.92
CA PRO A 80 -13.15 -2.04 17.35
C PRO A 80 -14.54 -2.29 17.99
N ARG A 81 -15.61 -1.85 17.31
CA ARG A 81 -16.99 -2.23 17.60
C ARG A 81 -17.66 -2.53 16.28
N GLN A 82 -18.47 -3.57 16.22
CA GLN A 82 -19.19 -3.97 15.00
C GLN A 82 -19.93 -2.77 14.37
N GLY A 83 -19.67 -2.52 13.08
CA GLY A 83 -20.22 -1.42 12.30
C GLY A 83 -19.57 -0.05 12.54
N HIS A 84 -18.62 0.05 13.47
CA HIS A 84 -17.90 1.29 13.77
C HIS A 84 -16.44 1.19 13.33
N PHE A 85 -16.16 1.75 12.15
CA PHE A 85 -14.83 1.69 11.57
C PHE A 85 -13.93 2.86 12.00
N ASP A 86 -12.65 2.56 12.22
CA ASP A 86 -11.57 3.51 12.45
C ASP A 86 -10.39 3.21 11.51
N PHE A 87 -10.20 4.06 10.50
CA PHE A 87 -9.11 3.95 9.53
C PHE A 87 -7.95 4.91 9.83
N SER A 88 -7.94 5.58 10.99
CA SER A 88 -6.96 6.63 11.31
C SER A 88 -5.51 6.17 11.18
N PHE A 89 -5.20 4.94 11.61
CA PHE A 89 -3.87 4.36 11.43
C PHE A 89 -3.54 4.15 9.94
N LEU A 90 -4.47 3.61 9.16
CA LEU A 90 -4.26 3.35 7.73
C LEU A 90 -4.02 4.64 6.95
N ASP A 91 -4.75 5.71 7.27
CA ASP A 91 -4.58 7.03 6.65
C ASP A 91 -3.19 7.62 6.92
N MET A 92 -2.75 7.56 8.18
CA MET A 92 -1.41 8.00 8.56
C MET A 92 -0.32 7.14 7.91
N LEU A 93 -0.49 5.82 7.87
CA LEU A 93 0.43 4.91 7.20
C LEU A 93 0.56 5.25 5.71
N LEU A 94 -0.55 5.50 5.01
CA LEU A 94 -0.56 5.89 3.61
C LEU A 94 0.17 7.23 3.38
N HIS A 95 -0.06 8.23 4.23
CA HIS A 95 0.64 9.51 4.12
C HIS A 95 2.15 9.36 4.32
N GLN A 96 2.57 8.62 5.35
CA GLN A 96 3.99 8.45 5.65
C GLN A 96 4.69 7.58 4.59
N ALA A 97 4.08 6.48 4.12
CA ALA A 97 4.63 5.68 3.05
C ALA A 97 4.86 6.49 1.76
N ARG A 98 3.94 7.41 1.42
CA ARG A 98 4.10 8.34 0.30
C ARG A 98 5.25 9.31 0.51
N ALA A 99 5.42 9.83 1.73
CA ALA A 99 6.52 10.73 2.08
C ALA A 99 7.90 10.03 2.01
N HIS A 100 7.97 8.75 2.37
CA HIS A 100 9.17 7.91 2.25
C HIS A 100 9.36 7.32 0.84
N HIS A 101 8.44 7.60 -0.11
CA HIS A 101 8.48 7.08 -1.48
C HIS A 101 8.50 5.54 -1.59
N VAL A 102 7.88 4.84 -0.63
CA VAL A 102 7.75 3.38 -0.63
C VAL A 102 6.34 2.93 -1.03
N ARG A 103 6.22 1.69 -1.50
CA ARG A 103 4.93 1.01 -1.71
C ARG A 103 4.51 0.25 -0.45
N LEU A 104 3.24 -0.13 -0.37
CA LEU A 104 2.70 -0.91 0.75
C LEU A 104 2.11 -2.23 0.26
N VAL A 105 2.30 -3.27 1.06
CA VAL A 105 1.50 -4.50 1.05
C VAL A 105 0.78 -4.57 2.39
N LEU A 106 -0.55 -4.56 2.37
CA LEU A 106 -1.36 -4.60 3.58
C LEU A 106 -1.63 -6.06 3.96
N LEU A 107 -1.30 -6.42 5.19
CA LEU A 107 -1.51 -7.77 5.72
C LEU A 107 -2.82 -7.77 6.51
N TRP A 108 -3.87 -8.33 5.92
CA TRP A 108 -5.18 -8.41 6.55
C TRP A 108 -5.19 -9.44 7.68
N PHE A 109 -5.01 -8.99 8.92
CA PHE A 109 -5.03 -9.83 10.12
C PHE A 109 -6.44 -9.82 10.72
N ALA A 110 -7.23 -10.83 10.34
CA ALA A 110 -8.63 -10.96 10.75
C ALA A 110 -8.88 -12.32 11.40
N THR A 111 -9.83 -13.11 10.87
CA THR A 111 -10.21 -14.42 11.40
C THR A 111 -9.01 -15.36 11.63
N TRP A 112 -7.98 -15.29 10.78
CA TRP A 112 -6.77 -16.10 10.92
C TRP A 112 -5.50 -15.27 10.86
N LYS A 113 -4.73 -15.34 11.94
CA LYS A 113 -3.33 -14.96 12.02
C LYS A 113 -2.60 -16.07 12.76
N ASN A 114 -1.66 -16.75 12.07
CA ASN A 114 -0.98 -17.93 12.62
C ASN A 114 -1.98 -18.92 13.25
N THR A 115 -2.99 -19.34 12.48
CA THR A 115 -4.12 -20.23 12.86
C THR A 115 -5.09 -19.71 13.94
N SER A 116 -4.82 -18.57 14.56
CA SER A 116 -5.59 -18.01 15.68
C SER A 116 -6.36 -16.73 15.30
N PRO A 117 -7.51 -16.43 15.94
CA PRO A 117 -8.26 -15.19 15.73
C PRO A 117 -7.75 -14.01 16.59
N GLY A 118 -6.50 -14.01 17.06
CA GLY A 118 -6.00 -13.03 18.04
C GLY A 118 -5.97 -11.55 17.60
N TYR A 119 -6.41 -11.23 16.37
CA TYR A 119 -6.50 -9.88 15.82
C TYR A 119 -7.94 -9.52 15.37
N ALA A 120 -8.89 -10.42 15.57
CA ALA A 120 -10.33 -10.20 15.34
C ALA A 120 -11.00 -9.58 16.57
#